data_AF-A0A7Y8HPA6-F1
#
_entry.id   AF-A0A7Y8HPA6-F1
#
_cell.length_a   1.000
_cell.length_b   1.000
_cell.length_c   1.000
_cell.angle_alpha   90.00
_cell.angle_beta   90.00
_cell.angle_gamma   90.00
#
_symmetry.space_group_name_H-M   'P 1'
#
loop_
_entity.id
_entity.type
_entity.pdbx_description
1 polymer ?
#
loop_
_entity_poly.entity_id
_entity_poly.type
_entity_poly.pdbx_seq_one_letter_code
_entity_poly.pdbx_strand_id
1 'polypeptide(L)'
;MILCLVGGLLGSAALISPAVAGQPAAYTQEHTITIDATSINPQTWWQVPGVTPSIYGSDPESMDAYRTTESRVLKLKPGKYKFLSFTFDFPFAVNIEGKLEIAQSLDQCVEGRGTQTLIVRCSRTFPYGGQRDYQYQ
;
A
#
# COMPACT_ATOMS: atom_id res chain seq x y z
N MET A 1 -43.26 33.03 -65.31
CA MET A 1 -43.41 33.74 -64.03
C MET A 1 -43.77 32.70 -62.99
N ILE A 2 -42.93 32.55 -61.95
CA ILE A 2 -43.13 31.83 -60.67
C ILE A 2 -43.14 30.27 -60.80
N LEU A 3 -42.03 29.55 -60.57
CA LEU A 3 -41.37 29.12 -59.30
C LEU A 3 -42.30 28.41 -58.29
N CYS A 4 -42.01 27.14 -57.99
CA CYS A 4 -42.09 26.55 -56.64
C CYS A 4 -41.50 25.12 -56.63
N LEU A 5 -40.17 25.03 -56.44
CA LEU A 5 -39.49 23.83 -55.98
C LEU A 5 -39.53 23.86 -54.45
N VAL A 6 -40.36 23.01 -53.83
CA VAL A 6 -40.36 22.83 -52.37
C VAL A 6 -39.29 21.80 -52.04
N GLY A 7 -38.10 22.29 -51.67
CA GLY A 7 -37.00 21.48 -51.17
C GLY A 7 -37.30 21.01 -49.75
N GLY A 8 -37.35 19.69 -49.54
CA GLY A 8 -37.44 19.08 -48.22
C GLY A 8 -36.12 19.23 -47.47
N LEU A 9 -36.15 19.91 -46.33
CA LEU A 9 -35.05 19.89 -45.35
C LEU A 9 -35.05 18.52 -44.66
N LEU A 10 -34.08 17.67 -44.99
CA LEU A 10 -33.71 16.52 -44.16
C LEU A 10 -32.92 17.02 -42.95
N GLY A 11 -33.61 17.16 -41.82
CA GLY A 11 -32.98 17.43 -40.54
C GLY A 11 -32.18 16.22 -40.07
N SER A 12 -30.86 16.29 -40.18
CA SER A 12 -29.95 15.30 -39.59
C SER A 12 -29.93 15.48 -38.07
N ALA A 13 -30.68 14.65 -37.35
CA ALA A 13 -30.54 14.53 -35.89
C ALA A 13 -29.21 13.83 -35.58
N ALA A 14 -28.21 14.60 -35.16
CA ALA A 14 -26.97 14.05 -34.64
C ALA A 14 -27.26 13.34 -33.30
N LEU A 15 -27.13 12.03 -33.27
CA LEU A 15 -27.15 11.25 -32.03
C LEU A 15 -25.87 11.56 -31.25
N ILE A 16 -25.97 12.40 -30.22
CA ILE A 16 -24.90 12.63 -29.27
C ILE A 16 -24.87 11.42 -28.34
N SER A 17 -23.96 10.48 -28.59
CA SER A 17 -23.70 9.41 -27.62
C SER A 17 -23.09 10.02 -26.36
N PRO A 18 -23.54 9.64 -25.15
CA PRO A 18 -22.85 10.05 -23.92
C PRO A 18 -21.46 9.41 -23.92
N ALA A 19 -20.43 10.24 -23.78
CA ALA A 19 -19.08 9.76 -23.55
C ALA A 19 -19.05 9.06 -22.18
N VAL A 20 -19.03 7.73 -22.18
CA VAL A 20 -18.71 6.95 -20.98
C VAL A 20 -17.27 7.28 -20.64
N ALA A 21 -17.03 7.86 -19.45
CA ALA A 21 -15.69 8.07 -18.95
C ALA A 21 -14.92 6.73 -19.00
N GLY A 22 -13.72 6.73 -19.60
CA GLY A 22 -12.89 5.54 -19.70
C GLY A 22 -12.59 4.93 -18.33
N GLN A 23 -12.21 3.65 -18.30
CA GLN A 23 -11.81 2.98 -17.07
C GLN A 23 -10.72 3.80 -16.33
N PRO A 24 -10.81 3.93 -14.99
CA PRO A 24 -9.78 4.61 -14.21
C PRO A 24 -8.42 4.04 -14.54
N ALA A 25 -7.41 4.89 -14.65
CA ALA A 25 -6.07 4.42 -14.93
C ALA A 25 -5.63 3.43 -13.85
N ALA A 26 -5.08 2.27 -14.25
CA ALA A 26 -4.83 1.14 -13.34
C ALA A 26 -4.01 1.50 -12.08
N TYR A 27 -3.13 2.51 -12.17
CA TYR A 27 -2.35 3.02 -11.04
C TYR A 27 -3.18 3.72 -9.94
N THR A 28 -4.45 4.02 -10.21
CA THR A 28 -5.37 4.65 -9.26
C THR A 28 -6.22 3.65 -8.48
N GLN A 29 -6.25 2.39 -8.93
CA GLN A 29 -7.03 1.33 -8.31
C GLN A 29 -6.39 0.93 -6.97
N GLU A 30 -7.22 0.78 -5.94
CA GLU A 30 -6.78 0.26 -4.65
C GLU A 30 -6.82 -1.27 -4.63
N HIS A 31 -5.84 -1.85 -3.97
CA HIS A 31 -5.71 -3.28 -3.73
C HIS A 31 -5.73 -3.56 -2.22
N THR A 32 -6.36 -4.66 -1.86
CA THR A 32 -6.36 -5.18 -0.49
C THR A 32 -5.02 -5.84 -0.21
N ILE A 33 -4.25 -5.25 0.71
CA ILE A 33 -2.95 -5.76 1.14
C ILE A 33 -3.03 -6.11 2.63
N THR A 34 -2.75 -7.35 2.97
CA THR A 34 -2.65 -7.79 4.37
C THR A 34 -1.23 -7.58 4.87
N ILE A 35 -1.08 -6.92 6.00
CA ILE A 35 0.17 -6.79 6.75
C ILE A 35 0.08 -7.70 7.97
N ASP A 36 0.83 -8.80 7.95
CA ASP A 36 0.98 -9.72 9.07
C ASP A 36 2.32 -9.46 9.76
N ALA A 37 2.25 -8.73 10.87
CA ALA A 37 3.39 -8.41 11.71
C ALA A 37 3.38 -9.20 13.03
N THR A 38 2.52 -10.23 13.14
CA THR A 38 2.21 -10.93 14.40
C THR A 38 3.39 -11.71 14.98
N SER A 39 4.35 -12.05 14.13
CA SER A 39 5.55 -12.81 14.50
C SER A 39 6.69 -11.94 15.04
N ILE A 40 6.54 -10.60 15.06
CA ILE A 40 7.57 -9.71 15.59
C ILE A 40 7.64 -9.84 17.12
N ASN A 41 8.84 -10.09 17.62
CA ASN A 41 9.13 -10.26 19.05
C ASN A 41 10.39 -9.45 19.45
N PRO A 42 10.33 -8.57 20.47
CA PRO A 42 9.15 -8.22 21.29
C PRO A 42 8.08 -7.50 20.47
N GLN A 43 6.83 -7.64 20.90
CA GLN A 43 5.72 -6.93 20.28
C GLN A 43 5.93 -5.42 20.37
N THR A 44 5.51 -4.71 19.33
CA THR A 44 5.74 -3.28 19.17
C THR A 44 4.62 -2.63 18.36
N TRP A 45 4.84 -1.40 17.91
CA TRP A 45 3.96 -0.69 17.00
C TRP A 45 4.64 -0.55 15.64
N TRP A 46 3.81 -0.41 14.61
CA TRP A 46 4.27 -0.18 13.26
C TRP A 46 3.37 0.81 12.53
N GLN A 47 3.90 1.37 11.45
CA GLN A 47 3.18 2.24 10.55
C GLN A 47 3.59 1.99 9.09
N VAL A 48 2.69 2.35 8.18
CA VAL A 48 2.99 2.68 6.79
C VAL A 48 2.74 4.19 6.62
N PRO A 49 3.79 5.02 6.54
CA PRO A 49 3.63 6.47 6.49
C PRO A 49 2.71 6.93 5.36
N GLY A 50 1.80 7.86 5.67
CA GLY A 50 0.78 8.36 4.74
C GLY A 50 -0.44 7.45 4.58
N VAL A 51 -0.45 6.27 5.21
CA VAL A 51 -1.58 5.31 5.17
C VAL A 51 -2.13 5.05 6.57
N THR A 52 -1.26 4.84 7.57
CA THR A 52 -1.66 4.49 8.93
C THR A 52 -1.33 5.60 9.92
N PRO A 53 -1.94 5.61 11.13
CA PRO A 53 -1.55 6.52 12.19
C PRO A 53 -0.07 6.41 12.57
N SER A 54 0.47 7.51 13.07
CA SER A 54 1.92 7.63 13.34
C SER A 54 2.34 6.91 14.60
N ILE A 55 3.46 6.18 14.57
CA ILE A 55 4.07 5.61 15.79
C ILE A 55 4.77 6.66 16.67
N TYR A 56 4.94 7.89 16.19
CA TYR A 56 5.61 8.97 16.94
C TYR A 56 4.61 9.91 17.66
N GLY A 57 3.35 9.51 17.79
CA GLY A 57 2.35 10.22 18.61
C GLY A 57 2.67 10.15 20.11
N SER A 58 2.37 11.23 20.85
CA SER A 58 3.06 11.61 22.09
C SER A 58 2.68 10.88 23.39
N ASP A 59 1.94 9.77 23.36
CA ASP A 59 1.68 8.97 24.57
C ASP A 59 1.47 7.48 24.22
N PRO A 60 2.34 6.55 24.68
CA PRO A 60 2.21 5.11 24.43
C PRO A 60 0.88 4.49 24.86
N GLU A 61 0.19 5.06 25.85
CA GLU A 61 -1.13 4.58 26.29
C GLU A 61 -2.25 5.03 25.35
N SER A 62 -2.06 6.14 24.62
CA SER A 62 -3.02 6.68 23.65
C SER A 62 -2.53 6.57 22.20
N MET A 63 -1.55 5.71 21.91
CA MET A 63 -1.04 5.51 20.55
C MET A 63 -2.08 4.80 19.68
N ASP A 64 -2.65 5.52 18.71
CA ASP A 64 -3.56 4.98 17.68
C ASP A 64 -2.84 4.11 16.62
N ALA A 65 -1.52 4.04 16.68
CA ALA A 65 -0.73 3.24 15.74
C ALA A 65 -1.00 1.74 15.89
N TYR A 66 -0.83 1.01 14.80
CA TYR A 66 -1.11 -0.42 14.81
C TYR A 66 -0.07 -1.20 15.58
N ARG A 67 -0.54 -2.15 16.38
CA ARG A 67 0.29 -3.07 17.15
C ARG A 67 0.66 -4.28 16.31
N THR A 68 1.79 -4.90 16.63
CA THR A 68 2.22 -6.19 16.05
C THR A 68 1.51 -7.38 16.71
N THR A 69 0.39 -7.18 17.40
CA THR A 69 -0.42 -8.24 18.04
C THR A 69 -1.44 -8.84 17.08
N GLU A 70 -1.70 -8.19 15.95
CA GLU A 70 -2.74 -8.59 15.00
C GLU A 70 -2.35 -8.22 13.57
N SER A 71 -2.88 -8.98 12.61
CA SER A 71 -2.76 -8.67 11.19
C SER A 71 -3.73 -7.56 10.79
N ARG A 72 -3.31 -6.67 9.91
CA ARG A 72 -4.12 -5.55 9.42
C ARG A 72 -4.30 -5.60 7.92
N VAL A 73 -5.48 -5.22 7.45
CA VAL A 73 -5.77 -5.10 6.03
C VAL A 73 -5.74 -3.62 5.65
N LEU A 74 -4.90 -3.26 4.68
CA LEU A 74 -4.76 -1.92 4.14
C LEU A 74 -5.28 -1.89 2.70
N LYS A 75 -5.84 -0.75 2.29
CA LYS A 75 -6.15 -0.46 0.89
C LYS A 75 -5.04 0.40 0.31
N LEU A 76 -4.23 -0.18 -0.58
CA LEU A 76 -3.05 0.46 -1.15
C LEU A 76 -3.17 0.57 -2.67
N LYS A 77 -2.76 1.71 -3.22
CA LYS A 77 -2.64 1.89 -4.67
C LYS A 77 -1.29 1.33 -5.14
N PRO A 78 -1.12 1.05 -6.44
CA PRO A 78 0.20 0.76 -6.99
C PRO A 78 1.18 1.88 -6.66
N GLY A 79 2.33 1.54 -6.06
CA GLY A 79 3.25 2.54 -5.52
C GLY A 79 4.29 1.98 -4.57
N LYS A 80 5.19 2.87 -4.12
CA LYS A 80 6.24 2.56 -3.14
C LYS A 80 5.78 2.94 -1.74
N TYR A 81 6.04 2.05 -0.81
CA TYR A 81 5.68 2.16 0.60
C TYR A 81 6.88 1.80 1.47
N LYS A 82 6.73 2.06 2.77
CA LYS A 82 7.70 1.68 3.78
C LYS A 82 6.96 1.07 4.96
N PHE A 83 7.39 -0.10 5.40
CA PHE A 83 7.01 -0.61 6.71
C PHE A 83 7.99 -0.02 7.72
N LEU A 84 7.48 0.60 8.78
CA LEU A 84 8.30 1.23 9.80
C LEU A 84 7.85 0.77 11.18
N SER A 85 8.79 0.28 11.97
CA SER A 85 8.65 0.05 13.41
C SER A 85 9.67 0.92 14.16
N PHE A 86 9.64 0.91 15.49
CA PHE A 86 10.64 1.62 16.29
C PHE A 86 12.08 1.12 16.09
N THR A 87 12.28 -0.13 15.67
CA THR A 87 13.61 -0.77 15.66
C THR A 87 14.14 -1.12 14.28
N PHE A 88 13.30 -1.08 13.26
CA PHE A 88 13.68 -1.32 11.87
C PHE A 88 12.62 -0.76 10.92
N ASP A 89 13.04 -0.49 9.70
CA ASP A 89 12.18 -0.17 8.58
C ASP A 89 12.71 -0.81 7.30
N PHE A 90 11.81 -1.01 6.33
CA PHE A 90 12.21 -1.45 5.00
C PHE A 90 11.20 -0.99 3.94
N PRO A 91 11.64 -0.76 2.70
CA PRO A 91 10.76 -0.44 1.60
C PRO A 91 10.06 -1.68 1.05
N PHE A 92 8.83 -1.50 0.56
CA PHE A 92 8.13 -2.46 -0.29
C PHE A 92 7.33 -1.70 -1.36
N ALA A 93 6.90 -2.37 -2.42
CA ALA A 93 6.03 -1.78 -3.42
C ALA A 93 4.81 -2.66 -3.67
N VAL A 94 3.72 -2.03 -4.10
CA VAL A 94 2.53 -2.68 -4.63
C VAL A 94 2.53 -2.42 -6.13
N ASN A 95 2.50 -3.47 -6.94
CA ASN A 95 2.45 -3.31 -8.39
C ASN A 95 1.00 -3.10 -8.88
N ILE A 96 0.82 -2.94 -10.20
CA ILE A 96 -0.49 -2.70 -10.82
C ILE A 96 -1.49 -3.86 -10.67
N GLU A 97 -1.02 -5.06 -10.32
CA GLU A 97 -1.87 -6.23 -10.04
C GLU A 97 -2.21 -6.35 -8.55
N GLY A 98 -1.69 -5.44 -7.72
CA GLY A 98 -1.81 -5.51 -6.27
C GLY A 98 -0.85 -6.50 -5.63
N LYS A 99 0.21 -6.93 -6.30
CA LYS A 99 1.20 -7.85 -5.75
C LYS A 99 2.37 -7.10 -5.13
N LEU A 100 2.92 -7.68 -4.08
CA LEU A 100 4.04 -7.13 -3.33
C LEU A 100 5.37 -7.35 -4.04
N GLU A 101 6.10 -6.27 -4.22
CA GLU A 101 7.50 -6.26 -4.65
C GLU A 101 8.38 -5.94 -3.44
N ILE A 102 9.24 -6.88 -3.09
CA ILE A 102 10.09 -6.85 -1.89
C ILE A 102 11.50 -7.23 -2.33
N ALA A 103 12.52 -6.50 -1.87
CA ALA A 103 13.91 -6.79 -2.22
C ALA A 103 14.35 -8.17 -1.70
N GLN A 104 15.12 -8.92 -2.50
CA GLN A 104 15.63 -10.25 -2.11
C GLN A 104 16.52 -10.22 -0.88
N SER A 105 17.18 -9.10 -0.62
CA SER A 105 17.96 -8.85 0.59
C SER A 105 17.13 -8.76 1.88
N LEU A 106 15.81 -8.94 1.81
CA LEU A 106 14.89 -8.97 2.96
C LEU A 106 14.36 -10.37 3.25
N ASP A 107 14.69 -11.38 2.43
CA ASP A 107 14.13 -12.74 2.54
C ASP A 107 14.48 -13.44 3.86
N GLN A 108 15.48 -12.95 4.60
CA GLN A 108 15.77 -13.43 5.96
C GLN A 108 14.64 -13.18 6.96
N CYS A 109 13.74 -12.22 6.72
CA CYS A 109 12.71 -11.87 7.68
C CYS A 109 11.42 -11.25 7.11
N VAL A 110 11.35 -11.02 5.80
CA VAL A 110 10.16 -10.53 5.12
C VAL A 110 9.76 -11.52 4.04
N GLU A 111 8.50 -11.94 4.05
CA GLU A 111 7.94 -12.88 3.06
C GLU A 111 6.76 -12.23 2.33
N GLY A 112 6.23 -12.93 1.31
CA GLY A 112 5.03 -12.51 0.60
C GLY A 112 5.26 -11.81 -0.74
N ARG A 113 6.50 -11.81 -1.25
CA ARG A 113 6.81 -11.33 -2.60
C ARG A 113 5.90 -12.02 -3.63
N GLY A 114 5.30 -11.23 -4.52
CA GLY A 114 4.37 -11.72 -5.55
C GLY A 114 2.96 -12.02 -5.04
N THR A 115 2.66 -11.76 -3.76
CA THR A 115 1.35 -12.00 -3.13
C THR A 115 0.72 -10.69 -2.65
N GLN A 116 -0.47 -10.78 -2.04
CA GLN A 116 -1.16 -9.65 -1.38
C GLN A 116 -0.94 -9.63 0.15
N THR A 117 -0.09 -10.50 0.68
CA THR A 117 0.15 -10.64 2.13
C THR A 117 1.62 -10.37 2.43
N LEU A 118 1.92 -9.28 3.12
CA LEU A 118 3.25 -8.96 3.62
C LEU A 118 3.42 -9.60 5.00
N ILE A 119 4.31 -10.57 5.11
CA ILE A 119 4.61 -11.21 6.40
C ILE A 119 5.93 -10.64 6.91
N VAL A 120 5.91 -10.09 8.13
CA VAL A 120 7.06 -9.45 8.76
C VAL A 120 7.44 -10.21 10.02
N ARG A 121 8.64 -10.78 10.01
CA ARG A 121 9.24 -11.54 11.12
C ARG A 121 10.56 -10.94 11.59
N CYS A 122 10.89 -9.74 11.12
CA CYS A 122 12.15 -9.11 11.47
C CYS A 122 12.25 -8.91 12.98
N SER A 123 13.30 -9.48 13.55
CA SER A 123 13.81 -9.07 14.86
C SER A 123 14.84 -7.96 14.63
N ARG A 124 15.48 -7.44 15.68
CA ARG A 124 16.42 -6.30 15.66
C ARG A 124 17.62 -6.37 14.68
N THR A 125 17.70 -7.35 13.79
CA THR A 125 18.77 -7.62 12.83
C THR A 125 18.75 -6.60 11.69
N PHE A 126 19.78 -5.83 11.30
CA PHE A 126 21.23 -5.80 11.50
C PHE A 126 21.72 -4.40 10.99
N PRO A 127 22.96 -3.88 11.26
CA PRO A 127 24.18 -4.67 11.35
C PRO A 127 24.69 -5.05 12.75
N TYR A 128 24.04 -4.63 13.84
CA TYR A 128 24.55 -4.92 15.19
C TYR A 128 23.78 -6.06 15.86
N GLY A 129 23.96 -7.27 15.36
CA GLY A 129 23.90 -8.47 16.22
C GLY A 129 25.24 -8.70 16.90
N GLY A 130 25.82 -7.66 17.52
CA GLY A 130 26.88 -7.88 18.48
C GLY A 130 26.28 -8.62 19.67
N GLN A 131 26.98 -9.64 20.19
CA GLN A 131 26.68 -10.20 21.50
C GLN A 131 26.47 -9.03 22.48
N ARG A 132 25.42 -9.10 23.31
CA ARG A 132 25.38 -8.22 24.48
C ARG A 132 26.58 -8.60 25.34
N ASP A 133 27.64 -7.79 25.28
CA ASP A 133 28.72 -7.87 26.25
C ASP A 133 28.14 -7.46 27.61
N TYR A 134 27.65 -8.45 28.35
CA TYR A 134 27.44 -8.32 29.79
C TYR A 134 28.82 -8.39 30.45
N GLN A 135 29.58 -7.31 30.37
CA GLN A 135 30.76 -7.10 31.19
C GLN A 135 30.55 -5.79 31.96
N TYR A 136 29.85 -5.89 33.09
CA TYR A 136 30.04 -4.93 34.18
C TYR A 136 31.20 -5.47 35.00
N GLN A 137 32.30 -4.73 35.03
CA GLN A 137 33.41 -4.95 35.95
C GLN A 137 33.30 -3.97 37.11
#